data_AF-A0A2N2Q0S6-F1
#
_entry.id   AF-A0A2N2Q0S6-F1
#
_cell.length_a   1.000
_cell.length_b   1.000
_cell.length_c   1.000
_cell.angle_alpha   90.00
_cell.angle_beta   90.00
_cell.angle_gamma   90.00
#
_symmetry.space_group_name_H-M   'P 1'
#
loop_
_entity.id
_entity.type
_entity.pdbx_description
1 polymer ?
#
loop_
_entity_poly.entity_id
_entity_poly.type
_entity_poly.pdbx_seq_one_letter_code
_entity_poly.pdbx_strand_id
1 'polypeptide(L)'
;LPMAGFIGVLMAAEMVMILGSKNFGVDRVGAPPPKPADYSNTAELGRVLYSDYLLTFELAAVVLLVAIVAAIALTLRDRKDSKFINPADQVKVKRADRVRMVSMPSFKEPPADDAANNTKDQA
;
A
#
# COMPACT_ATOMS: atom_id res chain seq x y z
N LEU A 1 2.04 15.26 -31.89
CA LEU A 1 0.97 15.19 -32.91
C LEU A 1 1.28 14.26 -34.10
N PRO A 2 2.43 14.32 -34.80
CA PRO A 2 2.66 13.46 -35.98
C PRO A 2 2.65 11.95 -35.68
N MET A 3 3.18 11.55 -34.52
CA MET A 3 3.14 10.14 -34.07
C MET A 3 1.72 9.63 -33.76
N ALA A 4 0.85 10.48 -33.21
CA ALA A 4 -0.52 10.10 -32.90
C ALA A 4 -1.34 9.86 -34.17
N GLY A 5 -1.13 10.70 -35.20
CA GLY A 5 -1.75 10.50 -36.51
C GLY A 5 -1.31 9.19 -37.18
N PHE A 6 -0.01 8.88 -37.13
CA PHE A 6 0.53 7.63 -37.65
C PHE A 6 -0.09 6.39 -36.98
N ILE A 7 -0.15 6.38 -35.63
CA ILE A 7 -0.76 5.28 -34.87
C ILE A 7 -2.26 5.16 -35.14
N GLY A 8 -2.98 6.29 -35.22
CA GLY A 8 -4.41 6.30 -35.52
C GLY A 8 -4.73 5.71 -36.91
N VAL A 9 -3.92 6.04 -37.92
CA VAL A 9 -4.05 5.46 -39.26
C VAL A 9 -3.75 3.96 -39.25
N LEU A 10 -2.72 3.54 -38.51
CA LEU A 10 -2.38 2.11 -38.38
C LEU A 10 -3.51 1.32 -37.72
N MET A 11 -4.06 1.81 -36.60
CA MET A 11 -5.23 1.21 -35.93
C MET A 11 -6.46 1.17 -36.83
N ALA A 12 -6.72 2.24 -37.60
CA ALA A 12 -7.84 2.27 -38.52
C ALA A 12 -7.67 1.27 -39.67
N ALA A 13 -6.46 1.13 -40.21
CA ALA A 13 -6.14 0.14 -41.23
C ALA A 13 -6.34 -1.29 -40.71
N GLU A 14 -5.89 -1.59 -39.49
CA GLU A 14 -6.12 -2.89 -38.84
C GLU A 14 -7.60 -3.15 -38.62
N MET A 15 -8.36 -2.16 -38.14
CA MET A 15 -9.81 -2.29 -37.95
C MET A 15 -10.53 -2.56 -39.27
N VAL A 16 -10.19 -1.87 -40.36
CA VAL A 16 -10.78 -2.13 -41.69
C VAL A 16 -10.38 -3.51 -42.22
N MET A 17 -9.14 -3.96 -41.96
CA MET A 17 -8.68 -5.27 -42.38
C MET A 17 -9.39 -6.41 -41.60
N ILE A 18 -9.62 -6.23 -40.29
CA ILE A 18 -10.26 -7.22 -39.43
C ILE A 18 -11.78 -7.20 -39.59
N LEU A 19 -12.44 -6.04 -39.51
CA LEU A 19 -13.90 -5.87 -39.59
C LEU A 19 -14.42 -5.73 -41.04
N GLY A 20 -13.53 -5.70 -42.03
CA GLY A 20 -13.92 -5.58 -43.44
C GLY A 20 -14.83 -6.71 -43.88
N SER A 21 -15.60 -6.46 -44.95
CA SER A 21 -16.58 -7.39 -45.53
C SER A 21 -15.99 -8.77 -45.89
N LYS A 22 -14.67 -8.87 -46.07
CA LYS A 22 -13.97 -10.14 -46.29
C LYS A 22 -14.04 -11.06 -45.06
N ASN A 23 -14.09 -10.54 -43.84
CA ASN A 23 -14.17 -11.35 -42.62
C ASN A 23 -15.56 -11.27 -41.98
N PHE A 24 -16.25 -10.13 -42.06
CA PHE A 24 -17.54 -9.86 -41.43
C PHE A 24 -18.67 -9.55 -42.42
N GLY A 25 -18.54 -9.99 -43.68
CA GLY A 25 -19.62 -9.86 -44.66
C GLY A 25 -20.91 -10.52 -44.17
N VAL A 26 -22.06 -9.94 -44.53
CA VAL A 26 -23.40 -10.41 -44.13
C VAL A 26 -23.65 -11.87 -44.52
N ASP A 27 -22.97 -12.35 -45.57
CA ASP A 27 -23.00 -13.74 -46.04
C ASP A 27 -22.15 -14.71 -45.19
N ARG A 28 -21.22 -14.20 -44.37
CA ARG A 28 -20.30 -14.99 -43.53
C ARG A 28 -20.64 -14.93 -42.05
N VAL A 29 -21.11 -13.78 -41.58
CA VAL A 29 -21.52 -13.57 -40.21
C VAL A 29 -23.00 -13.27 -40.24
N GLY A 30 -23.81 -14.33 -40.22
CA GLY A 30 -25.24 -14.21 -40.07
C GLY A 30 -25.57 -13.40 -38.82
N ALA A 31 -26.55 -12.50 -38.92
CA ALA A 31 -27.04 -11.78 -37.76
C ALA A 31 -27.36 -12.77 -36.62
N PRO A 32 -26.94 -12.51 -35.37
CA PRO A 32 -27.26 -13.38 -34.26
C PRO A 32 -28.77 -13.62 -34.24
N PRO A 33 -29.22 -14.87 -33.98
CA PRO A 33 -30.64 -15.16 -33.95
C PRO A 33 -31.33 -14.22 -32.96
N PRO A 34 -32.46 -13.61 -33.35
CA PRO A 34 -33.16 -12.65 -32.51
C PRO A 34 -33.55 -13.36 -31.21
N LYS A 35 -33.10 -12.78 -30.09
CA LYS A 35 -33.43 -13.28 -28.77
C LYS A 35 -34.86 -12.86 -28.42
N PRO A 36 -35.64 -13.72 -27.73
CA PRO A 36 -37.00 -13.39 -27.32
C PRO A 36 -37.03 -12.18 -26.38
N ALA A 37 -38.16 -11.49 -26.29
CA ALA A 37 -38.32 -10.30 -25.45
C ALA A 37 -38.04 -10.57 -23.96
N ASP A 38 -38.30 -11.81 -23.51
CA ASP A 38 -38.05 -12.26 -22.14
C ASP A 38 -36.59 -12.71 -21.90
N TYR A 39 -35.70 -12.53 -22.88
CA TYR A 39 -34.30 -12.94 -22.76
C TYR A 39 -33.55 -12.04 -21.78
N SER A 40 -33.04 -12.64 -20.70
CA SER A 40 -32.19 -11.94 -19.74
C SER A 40 -30.70 -12.20 -20.02
N ASN A 41 -29.98 -11.15 -20.41
CA ASN A 41 -28.52 -11.20 -20.55
C ASN A 41 -27.84 -11.54 -19.21
N THR A 42 -28.37 -11.04 -18.09
CA THR A 42 -27.82 -11.31 -16.75
C THR A 42 -27.97 -12.78 -16.37
N ALA A 43 -29.10 -13.40 -16.72
CA ALA A 43 -29.31 -14.83 -16.48
C ALA A 43 -28.36 -15.69 -17.32
N GLU A 44 -28.16 -15.35 -18.60
CA GLU A 44 -27.22 -16.09 -19.45
C GLU A 44 -25.77 -15.93 -18.99
N LEU A 45 -25.36 -14.72 -18.61
CA LEU A 45 -24.03 -14.49 -18.06
C LEU A 45 -23.83 -15.30 -16.78
N GLY A 46 -24.83 -15.31 -15.88
CA GLY A 46 -24.82 -16.17 -14.70
C GLY A 46 -24.67 -17.65 -15.06
N ARG A 47 -25.44 -18.15 -16.03
CA ARG A 47 -25.38 -19.55 -16.49
C ARG A 47 -23.96 -19.92 -16.92
N VAL A 48 -23.36 -19.12 -17.80
CA VAL A 48 -22.02 -19.38 -18.34
C VAL A 48 -20.94 -19.23 -17.26
N LEU A 49 -21.05 -18.23 -16.40
CA LEU A 49 -20.08 -17.98 -15.33
C LEU A 49 -20.05 -19.11 -14.29
N TYR A 50 -21.21 -19.66 -13.93
CA TYR A 50 -21.33 -20.72 -12.91
C TYR A 50 -21.30 -22.15 -13.47
N SER A 51 -21.43 -22.34 -14.78
CA SER A 51 -21.39 -23.67 -15.41
C SER A 51 -20.06 -23.91 -16.11
N ASP A 52 -19.68 -23.04 -17.05
CA ASP A 52 -18.56 -23.27 -17.96
C ASP A 52 -17.25 -22.67 -17.42
N TYR A 53 -17.33 -21.54 -16.72
CA TYR A 53 -16.15 -20.76 -16.26
C TYR A 53 -15.99 -20.70 -14.75
N LEU A 54 -16.48 -21.71 -14.03
CA LEU A 54 -16.47 -21.74 -12.56
C LEU A 54 -15.05 -21.54 -12.00
N LEU A 55 -14.05 -22.24 -12.53
CA LEU A 55 -12.66 -22.13 -12.07
C LEU A 55 -12.07 -20.74 -12.33
N THR A 56 -12.35 -20.13 -13.50
CA THR A 56 -11.86 -18.79 -13.82
C THR A 56 -12.47 -17.74 -12.88
N PHE A 57 -13.76 -17.90 -12.55
CA PHE A 57 -14.44 -17.05 -11.58
C PHE A 57 -13.85 -17.20 -10.17
N GLU A 58 -13.54 -18.43 -9.73
CA GLU A 58 -12.91 -18.68 -8.44
C GLU A 58 -11.50 -18.08 -8.35
N LEU A 59 -10.70 -18.21 -9.41
CA LEU A 59 -9.40 -17.55 -9.49
C LEU A 59 -9.51 -16.03 -9.39
N ALA A 60 -10.51 -15.42 -10.04
CA ALA A 60 -10.78 -14.00 -9.91
C ALA A 60 -11.11 -13.60 -8.46
N ALA A 61 -11.87 -14.42 -7.74
CA ALA A 61 -12.17 -14.21 -6.32
C ALA A 61 -10.90 -14.25 -5.45
N VAL A 62 -10.00 -15.21 -5.68
CA VAL A 62 -8.71 -15.28 -4.99
C VAL A 62 -7.84 -14.07 -5.29
N VAL A 63 -7.78 -13.64 -6.55
CA VAL A 63 -7.06 -12.42 -6.95
C VAL A 63 -7.61 -11.19 -6.21
N LEU A 64 -8.93 -11.07 -6.12
CA LEU A 64 -9.58 -9.97 -5.40
C LEU A 64 -9.25 -10.00 -3.90
N LEU A 65 -9.25 -11.19 -3.29
CA LEU A 65 -8.83 -11.37 -1.90
C LEU A 65 -7.38 -10.91 -1.69
N VAL A 66 -6.45 -11.39 -2.52
CA VAL A 66 -5.04 -11.00 -2.46
C VAL A 66 -4.88 -9.50 -2.68
N ALA A 67 -5.64 -8.91 -3.59
CA ALA A 67 -5.60 -7.47 -3.85
C ALA A 67 -5.98 -6.65 -2.61
N ILE A 68 -7.02 -7.05 -1.85
CA ILE A 68 -7.41 -6.38 -0.60
C ILE A 68 -6.30 -6.50 0.44
N VAL A 69 -5.74 -7.70 0.64
CA VAL A 69 -4.64 -7.93 1.58
C VAL A 69 -3.42 -7.09 1.22
N ALA A 70 -3.04 -7.07 -0.07
CA ALA A 70 -1.91 -6.30 -0.56
C ALA A 70 -2.14 -4.79 -0.40
N ALA A 71 -3.35 -4.29 -0.70
CA ALA A 71 -3.68 -2.88 -0.54
C ALA A 71 -3.59 -2.43 0.93
N ILE A 72 -4.12 -3.23 1.86
CA ILE A 72 -4.01 -2.96 3.29
C ILE A 72 -2.54 -3.01 3.72
N ALA A 73 -1.80 -4.06 3.35
CA ALA A 73 -0.39 -4.19 3.73
C ALA A 73 0.47 -3.02 3.20
N LEU A 74 0.18 -2.52 2.00
CA LEU A 74 0.91 -1.41 1.40
C LEU A 74 0.61 -0.06 2.08
N THR A 75 -0.61 0.12 2.58
CA THR A 75 -1.05 1.38 3.20
C THR A 75 -0.93 1.38 4.73
N LEU A 76 -0.80 0.20 5.33
CA LEU A 76 -0.58 0.03 6.76
C LEU A 76 0.83 0.49 7.10
N ARG A 77 0.92 1.70 7.67
CA ARG A 77 2.16 2.32 8.09
C ARG A 77 2.24 2.39 9.60
N ASP A 78 3.34 1.91 10.16
CA ASP A 78 3.63 2.07 11.57
C ASP A 78 3.79 3.56 11.92
N ARG A 79 3.09 3.98 12.97
CA ARG A 79 3.18 5.34 13.50
C ARG A 79 4.49 5.52 14.24
N LYS A 80 5.28 6.52 13.85
CA LYS A 80 6.56 6.87 14.50
C LYS A 80 6.38 7.37 15.95
N ASP A 81 5.21 7.87 16.30
CA ASP A 81 4.90 8.34 17.66
C ASP A 81 4.50 7.19 18.60
N SER A 82 4.42 5.95 18.08
CA SER A 82 4.10 4.78 18.87
C SER A 82 5.29 4.40 19.76
N LYS A 83 5.13 4.56 21.07
CA LYS A 83 6.08 4.05 22.08
C LYS A 83 5.75 2.60 22.44
N PHE A 84 5.63 1.74 21.43
CA PHE A 84 5.43 0.31 21.67
C PHE A 84 6.67 -0.27 22.34
N ILE A 85 6.49 -0.93 23.48
CA ILE A 85 7.55 -1.66 24.18
C ILE A 85 7.13 -3.11 24.28
N ASN A 86 8.04 -4.02 23.93
CA ASN A 86 7.84 -5.43 24.13
C ASN A 86 7.81 -5.75 25.64
N PRO A 87 6.72 -6.30 26.20
CA PRO A 87 6.62 -6.65 27.62
C PRO A 87 7.66 -7.69 28.05
N ALA A 88 8.04 -8.61 27.16
CA ALA A 88 9.05 -9.63 27.46
C ALA A 88 10.42 -9.00 27.77
N ASP A 89 10.74 -7.89 27.11
CA ASP A 89 11.99 -7.17 27.36
C ASP A 89 11.93 -6.44 28.71
N GLN A 90 10.75 -6.02 29.18
CA GLN A 90 10.57 -5.40 30.51
C GLN A 90 10.69 -6.43 31.65
N VAL A 91 10.22 -7.66 31.44
CA VAL A 91 10.28 -8.73 32.44
C VAL A 91 11.71 -9.25 32.64
N LYS A 92 12.54 -9.25 31.59
CA LYS A 92 13.92 -9.79 31.64
C LYS A 92 14.92 -8.86 32.33
N VAL A 93 14.56 -7.62 32.64
CA VAL A 93 15.49 -6.60 33.15
C VAL A 93 15.95 -6.94 34.57
N LYS A 94 17.25 -6.85 34.82
CA LYS A 94 17.83 -7.08 36.16
C LYS A 94 18.22 -5.75 36.81
N ARG A 95 18.36 -5.76 38.14
CA ARG A 95 18.79 -4.60 38.94
C ARG A 95 20.08 -3.97 38.39
N ALA A 96 21.04 -4.81 37.98
CA ALA A 96 22.33 -4.37 37.47
C ALA A 96 22.23 -3.49 36.21
N ASP A 97 21.15 -3.63 35.43
CA ASP A 97 20.97 -2.92 34.15
C ASP A 97 20.38 -1.51 34.34
N ARG A 98 19.90 -1.17 35.55
CA ARG A 98 19.15 0.06 35.85
C ARG A 98 19.89 1.04 36.73
N VAL A 99 20.93 0.60 37.46
CA VAL A 99 21.56 1.41 38.50
C VAL A 99 23.08 1.39 38.36
N ARG A 100 23.69 2.58 38.28
CA ARG A 100 25.15 2.77 38.32
C ARG A 100 25.52 3.55 39.58
N MET A 101 26.39 2.97 40.41
CA MET A 101 26.98 3.70 41.53
C MET A 101 28.05 4.65 40.98
N VAL A 102 27.84 5.95 41.15
CA VAL A 102 28.82 6.98 40.78
C VAL A 102 29.32 7.63 42.07
N SER A 103 30.62 7.51 42.33
CA SER A 103 31.28 8.21 43.43
C SER A 103 31.55 9.65 43.01
N MET A 104 31.08 10.62 43.80
CA MET A 104 31.35 12.05 43.58
C MET A 104 32.14 12.64 44.75
N PRO A 105 33.09 13.55 44.49
CA PRO A 105 33.82 14.25 45.54
C PRO A 105 32.86 15.09 46.39
N SER A 106 33.08 15.09 47.71
CA SER A 106 32.28 15.88 48.64
C SER A 106 32.44 17.36 48.35
N PHE A 107 31.34 18.06 48.08
CA PHE A 107 31.35 19.52 47.99
C PHE A 107 31.73 20.09 49.37
N LYS A 108 32.87 20.77 49.43
CA LYS A 108 33.27 21.59 50.59
C LYS A 108 32.98 23.03 50.23
N GLU A 109 32.12 23.66 51.03
CA GLU A 109 31.85 25.09 50.91
C GLU A 109 33.15 25.87 51.14
N PRO A 110 33.52 26.81 50.25
CA PRO A 110 34.69 27.65 50.46
C PRO A 110 34.54 28.41 51.79
N PRO A 111 35.58 28.45 52.64
CA PRO A 111 35.53 29.21 53.88
C PRO A 111 35.25 30.69 53.59
N ALA A 112 34.34 31.28 54.36
CA ALA A 112 33.80 32.63 54.18
C ALA A 112 34.78 33.80 54.42
N ASP A 113 36.09 33.54 54.53
CA ASP A 113 37.07 34.52 54.99
C ASP A 113 37.84 35.28 53.88
N ASP A 114 37.67 34.93 52.60
CA ASP A 114 38.35 35.63 51.51
C ASP A 114 37.61 36.89 51.00
N ALA A 115 36.42 37.20 51.52
CA ALA A 115 35.67 38.41 51.16
C ALA A 115 36.09 39.66 51.96
N ALA A 116 36.82 39.52 53.07
CA ALA A 116 37.11 40.62 53.99
C ALA A 116 38.49 41.29 53.82
N ASN A 117 39.39 40.75 52.98
CA ASN A 117 40.77 41.26 52.88
C ASN A 117 41.02 42.22 51.69
N ASN A 118 40.06 42.42 50.79
CA ASN A 118 40.24 43.27 49.60
C ASN A 118 39.82 44.74 49.78
N THR A 119 39.45 45.18 50.99
CA THR A 119 39.03 46.56 51.27
C THR A 119 40.08 47.39 52.03
N LYS A 120 41.19 46.79 52.50
CA LYS A 120 42.22 47.51 53.27
C LYS A 120 43.39 48.05 52.45
N ASP A 121 43.55 47.64 51.19
CA ASP A 121 44.66 48.08 50.32
C ASP A 121 44.29 49.25 49.36
N GLN A 122 43.14 49.91 49.57
CA GLN A 122 42.67 51.01 48.70
C GLN A 122 42.37 52.33 49.46
N ALA A 123 42.99 52.57 50.62
CA ALA A 123 42.91 53.86 51.33
C ALA A 123 44.30 54.41 51.68
#